data_AF-A0A2S8BF28-F1
#
_entry.id   AF-A0A2S8BF28-F1
#
_cell.length_a   1.000
_cell.length_b   1.000
_cell.length_c   1.000
_cell.angle_alpha   90.00
_cell.angle_beta   90.00
_cell.angle_gamma   90.00
#
_symmetry.space_group_name_H-M   'P 1'
#
loop_
_entity.id
_entity.type
_entity.pdbx_description
1 polymer ?
#
loop_
_entity_poly.entity_id
_entity_poly.type
_entity_poly.pdbx_seq_one_letter_code
_entity_poly.pdbx_strand_id
1 'polypeptide(L)'
;MGLDTFEFNEDRARAGAGLWSEVAASFDAIAQKADGIKGEPWGHDDKIAKAFNSGEDGFTKVRDTIVGIAKNNLKPALDSVGPNLTNAANQYVEQARNRTTKP
;
A
#
# COMPACT_ATOMS: atom_id res chain seq x y z
N MET A 1 -4.76 7.12 35.03
CA MET A 1 -4.20 6.77 33.72
C MET A 1 -4.02 8.07 32.97
N GLY A 2 -2.79 8.59 32.89
CA GLY A 2 -2.52 9.80 32.14
C GLY A 2 -2.77 9.52 30.67
N LEU A 3 -3.64 10.31 30.04
CA LEU A 3 -3.68 10.38 28.58
C LEU A 3 -2.34 10.98 28.17
N ASP A 4 -1.44 10.18 27.61
CA ASP A 4 -0.26 10.71 26.93
C ASP A 4 -0.76 11.72 25.90
N THR A 5 -0.53 13.00 26.18
CA THR A 5 -0.88 14.09 25.27
C THR A 5 -0.02 13.95 24.04
N PHE A 6 -0.58 13.31 23.00
CA PHE A 6 0.04 13.25 21.70
C PHE A 6 0.10 14.67 21.12
N GLU A 7 1.30 15.23 21.04
CA GLU A 7 1.51 16.54 20.44
C GLU A 7 1.40 16.38 18.92
N PHE A 8 0.29 16.84 18.36
CA PHE A 8 0.01 16.69 16.94
C PHE A 8 0.97 17.55 16.12
N ASN A 9 1.87 16.91 15.38
CA ASN A 9 2.79 17.57 14.45
C ASN A 9 2.28 17.39 13.01
N GLU A 10 1.72 18.47 12.46
CA GLU A 10 1.12 18.49 11.12
C GLU A 10 2.12 18.08 10.03
N ASP A 11 3.34 18.62 10.08
CA ASP A 11 4.36 18.36 9.07
C ASP A 11 4.75 16.88 9.05
N ARG A 12 4.92 16.26 10.22
CA ARG A 12 5.20 14.83 10.34
C ARG A 12 4.04 13.96 9.87
N ALA A 13 2.80 14.36 10.14
CA ALA A 13 1.62 13.64 9.65
C ALA A 13 1.50 13.70 8.12
N ARG A 14 1.73 14.88 7.52
CA ARG A 14 1.76 15.07 6.07
C ARG A 14 2.92 14.33 5.41
N ALA A 15 4.11 14.36 6.01
CA ALA A 15 5.27 13.59 5.54
C ALA A 15 4.99 12.07 5.58
N GLY A 16 4.35 11.58 6.66
CA GLY A 16 3.92 10.19 6.76
C GLY A 16 2.90 9.80 5.68
N ALA A 17 1.92 10.67 5.38
CA ALA A 17 0.98 10.46 4.29
C ALA A 17 1.68 10.36 2.91
N GLY A 18 2.71 11.17 2.67
CA GLY A 18 3.56 11.09 1.49
C GLY A 18 4.26 9.73 1.37
N LEU A 19 4.91 9.27 2.44
CA LEU A 19 5.59 7.97 2.47
C LEU A 19 4.65 6.80 2.15
N TRP A 20 3.43 6.80 2.69
CA TRP A 20 2.45 5.76 2.39
C TRP A 20 2.01 5.76 0.92
N SER A 21 1.91 6.94 0.30
CA SER A 21 1.59 7.09 -1.12
C SER A 21 2.73 6.56 -2.01
N GLU A 22 3.99 6.82 -1.64
CA GLU A 22 5.17 6.28 -2.34
C GLU A 22 5.26 4.75 -2.26
N VAL A 23 4.95 4.19 -1.08
CA VAL A 23 4.87 2.74 -0.90
C VAL A 23 3.77 2.15 -1.78
N ALA A 24 2.59 2.77 -1.85
CA ALA A 24 1.50 2.34 -2.72
C ALA A 24 1.92 2.31 -4.21
N ALA A 25 2.59 3.36 -4.67
CA ALA A 25 3.11 3.45 -6.04
C ALA A 25 4.16 2.36 -6.33
N SER A 26 5.05 2.08 -5.37
CA SER A 26 6.07 1.04 -5.49
C SER A 26 5.45 -0.36 -5.59
N PHE A 27 4.42 -0.65 -4.79
CA PHE A 27 3.69 -1.91 -4.88
C PHE A 27 2.94 -2.07 -6.21
N ASP A 28 2.32 -1.01 -6.72
CA ASP A 28 1.67 -1.04 -8.03
C ASP A 28 2.67 -1.31 -9.15
N ALA A 29 3.85 -0.69 -9.10
CA ALA A 29 4.93 -0.95 -10.06
C ALA A 29 5.43 -2.41 -10.02
N ILE A 30 5.55 -3.01 -8.83
CA ILE A 30 5.89 -4.44 -8.68
C ILE A 30 4.79 -5.30 -9.28
N ALA A 31 3.52 -5.00 -8.99
CA ALA A 31 2.38 -5.73 -9.53
C ALA A 31 2.32 -5.67 -11.06
N GLN A 32 2.55 -4.49 -11.65
CA GLN A 32 2.59 -4.32 -13.11
C GLN A 32 3.74 -5.10 -13.73
N LYS A 33 4.94 -5.09 -13.13
CA LYS A 33 6.07 -5.89 -13.59
C LYS A 33 5.76 -7.39 -13.49
N ALA A 34 5.17 -7.85 -12.39
CA ALA A 34 4.79 -9.24 -12.19
C ALA A 34 3.72 -9.67 -13.21
N ASP A 35 2.66 -8.88 -13.41
CA ASP A 35 1.61 -9.12 -14.41
C ASP A 35 2.20 -9.13 -15.84
N GLY A 36 3.25 -8.36 -16.11
CA GLY A 36 3.97 -8.38 -17.39
C GLY A 36 4.70 -9.69 -17.70
N ILE A 37 4.96 -10.55 -16.71
CA ILE A 37 5.61 -11.85 -16.91
C ILE A 37 4.55 -12.88 -17.32
N LYS A 38 4.10 -12.81 -18.58
CA LYS A 38 3.12 -13.75 -19.18
C LYS A 38 3.71 -14.70 -20.21
N GLY A 39 4.90 -14.41 -20.74
CA GLY A 39 5.60 -15.35 -21.61
C GLY A 39 5.92 -16.61 -20.83
N GLU A 40 5.76 -17.78 -21.45
CA GLU A 40 6.24 -19.06 -20.93
C GLU A 40 7.62 -19.38 -21.54
N PRO A 41 8.73 -18.77 -21.07
CA PRO A 41 10.06 -19.09 -21.57
C PRO A 41 10.52 -20.49 -21.15
N TRP A 42 9.72 -21.19 -20.35
CA TRP A 42 10.09 -22.42 -19.64
C TRP A 42 10.02 -23.68 -20.52
N GLY A 43 9.42 -23.62 -21.72
CA GLY A 43 9.26 -24.76 -22.63
C GLY A 43 8.03 -25.61 -22.31
N HIS A 44 7.13 -25.79 -23.27
CA HIS A 44 5.82 -26.42 -23.05
C HIS A 44 5.87 -27.95 -22.85
N ASP A 45 7.00 -28.60 -23.18
CA ASP A 45 7.08 -30.06 -23.29
C ASP A 45 7.95 -30.75 -22.22
N ASP A 46 8.57 -29.99 -21.31
CA ASP A 46 9.32 -30.55 -20.18
C ASP A 46 8.44 -30.63 -18.91
N LYS A 47 8.48 -31.78 -18.23
CA LYS A 47 7.83 -31.99 -16.93
C LYS A 47 8.31 -31.00 -15.87
N ILE A 48 9.58 -30.60 -15.91
CA ILE A 48 10.17 -29.62 -14.98
C ILE A 48 9.54 -28.25 -15.21
N ALA A 49 9.38 -27.85 -16.48
CA ALA A 49 8.76 -26.59 -16.85
C ALA A 49 7.28 -26.53 -16.44
N LYS A 50 6.54 -27.62 -16.65
CA LYS A 50 5.14 -27.75 -16.19
C LYS A 50 5.03 -27.68 -14.67
N ALA A 51 5.91 -28.37 -13.94
CA ALA A 51 5.92 -28.35 -12.48
C ALA A 51 6.24 -26.95 -11.93
N PHE A 52 7.22 -26.26 -12.53
CA PHE A 52 7.57 -24.88 -12.16
C PHE A 52 6.43 -23.89 -12.47
N ASN A 53 5.78 -24.00 -13.62
CA ASN A 53 4.72 -23.07 -14.02
C ASN A 53 3.41 -23.31 -13.27
N SER A 54 3.00 -24.57 -13.14
CA SER A 54 1.62 -24.97 -12.79
C SER A 54 1.52 -25.88 -11.57
N GLY A 55 2.63 -26.09 -10.84
CA GLY A 55 2.62 -26.81 -9.56
C GLY A 55 1.78 -26.12 -8.48
N GLU A 56 1.68 -26.74 -7.31
CA GLU A 56 0.91 -26.24 -6.18
C GLU A 56 1.31 -24.82 -5.75
N ASP A 57 2.61 -24.50 -5.82
CA ASP A 57 3.21 -23.17 -5.67
C ASP A 57 3.87 -22.71 -6.98
N GLY A 58 3.29 -23.11 -8.10
CA GLY A 58 3.79 -22.77 -9.43
C GLY A 58 3.88 -21.26 -9.64
N PHE A 59 4.83 -20.86 -10.48
CA PHE A 59 5.14 -19.47 -10.80
C PHE A 59 3.88 -18.65 -11.11
N THR A 60 2.96 -19.18 -11.93
CA THR A 60 1.73 -18.49 -12.31
C THR A 60 0.85 -18.18 -11.09
N LYS A 61 0.65 -19.14 -10.19
CA LYS A 61 -0.17 -18.96 -8.99
C LYS A 61 0.44 -17.95 -8.02
N VAL A 62 1.76 -18.02 -7.82
CA VAL A 62 2.49 -17.07 -6.95
C VAL A 62 2.45 -15.66 -7.54
N ARG A 63 2.72 -15.51 -8.85
CA ARG A 63 2.59 -14.24 -9.57
C ARG A 63 1.20 -13.65 -9.40
N ASP A 64 0.15 -14.43 -9.68
CA ASP A 64 -1.23 -13.96 -9.62
C ASP A 64 -1.64 -13.58 -8.19
N THR A 65 -1.11 -14.29 -7.19
CA THR A 65 -1.29 -13.95 -5.77
C THR A 65 -0.64 -12.61 -5.43
N ILE A 66 0.61 -12.38 -5.85
CA ILE A 66 1.32 -11.10 -5.63
C ILE A 66 0.57 -9.95 -6.31
N VAL A 67 0.16 -10.15 -7.57
CA VAL A 67 -0.61 -9.16 -8.34
C VAL A 67 -1.94 -8.87 -7.64
N GLY A 68 -2.65 -9.89 -7.19
CA GLY A 68 -3.92 -9.76 -6.48
C GLY A 68 -3.78 -9.02 -5.15
N ILE A 69 -2.79 -9.36 -4.33
CA ILE A 69 -2.52 -8.69 -3.05
C ILE A 69 -2.19 -7.21 -3.28
N ALA A 70 -1.31 -6.92 -4.24
CA ALA A 70 -0.89 -5.54 -4.51
C ALA A 70 -2.03 -4.68 -5.06
N LYS A 71 -2.78 -5.17 -6.07
CA LYS A 71 -3.85 -4.41 -6.72
C LYS A 71 -5.11 -4.29 -5.86
N ASN A 72 -5.52 -5.37 -5.18
CA ASN A 72 -6.84 -5.44 -4.54
C ASN A 72 -6.82 -5.13 -3.03
N ASN A 73 -5.70 -5.39 -2.34
CA ASN A 73 -5.64 -5.23 -0.88
C ASN A 73 -4.77 -4.05 -0.46
N LEU A 74 -3.51 -4.05 -0.90
CA LEU A 74 -2.49 -3.11 -0.43
C LEU A 74 -2.68 -1.72 -1.02
N LYS A 75 -2.85 -1.59 -2.33
CA LYS A 75 -3.02 -0.27 -2.95
C LYS A 75 -4.24 0.49 -2.40
N PRO A 76 -5.46 -0.07 -2.31
CA PRO A 76 -6.60 0.67 -1.76
C PRO A 76 -6.44 1.04 -0.29
N ALA A 77 -5.84 0.15 0.52
CA ALA A 77 -5.57 0.43 1.92
C ALA A 77 -4.59 1.60 2.06
N LEU A 78 -3.50 1.60 1.30
CA LEU A 78 -2.47 2.64 1.34
C LEU A 78 -2.97 3.98 0.77
N ASP A 79 -3.73 3.95 -0.33
CA ASP A 79 -4.38 5.13 -0.90
C ASP A 79 -5.34 5.79 0.10
N SER A 80 -5.91 5.03 1.05
CA SER A 80 -6.81 5.56 2.09
C SER A 80 -6.09 6.21 3.28
N VAL A 81 -4.84 5.81 3.57
CA VAL A 81 -4.10 6.28 4.74
C VAL A 81 -3.71 7.75 4.59
N GLY A 82 -3.22 8.16 3.41
CA GLY A 82 -2.81 9.54 3.14
C GLY A 82 -3.93 10.58 3.33
N PRO A 83 -5.10 10.40 2.70
CA PRO A 83 -6.28 11.23 2.91
C PRO A 83 -6.77 11.23 4.35
N ASN A 84 -6.79 10.07 5.03
CA ASN A 84 -7.23 9.98 6.42
C ASN A 84 -6.29 10.75 7.37
N LEU A 85 -4.98 10.64 7.18
CA LEU A 85 -3.99 11.42 7.96
C LEU A 85 -4.12 12.92 7.69
N THR A 86 -4.34 13.31 6.43
CA THR A 86 -4.53 14.71 6.06
C THR A 86 -5.83 15.28 6.64
N ASN A 87 -6.92 14.53 6.62
CA ASN A 87 -8.20 14.93 7.22
C ASN A 87 -8.09 15.05 8.74
N ALA A 88 -7.44 14.08 9.41
CA ALA A 88 -7.17 14.16 10.84
C ALA A 88 -6.32 15.40 11.19
N ALA A 89 -5.31 15.71 10.36
CA ALA A 89 -4.50 16.91 10.52
C ALA A 89 -5.32 18.20 10.45
N ASN A 90 -6.15 18.33 9.41
CA ASN A 90 -7.01 19.50 9.22
C ASN A 90 -7.99 19.67 10.40
N GLN A 91 -8.63 18.58 10.86
CA GLN A 91 -9.53 18.61 12.01
C GLN A 91 -8.82 19.05 13.31
N TYR A 92 -7.59 18.59 13.53
CA TYR A 92 -6.79 19.02 14.68
C TYR A 92 -6.47 20.52 14.63
N VAL A 93 -6.07 21.04 13.47
CA VAL A 93 -5.78 22.47 13.28
C VAL A 93 -7.03 23.31 13.53
N GLU A 94 -8.19 22.89 13.01
CA GLU A 94 -9.46 23.57 13.25
C GLU A 94 -9.86 23.57 14.73
N GLN A 95 -9.74 22.42 15.42
CA GLN A 95 -10.01 22.34 16.85
C GLN A 95 -9.06 23.21 17.68
N ALA A 96 -7.76 23.23 17.33
CA ALA A 96 -6.77 24.06 18.01
C ALA A 96 -7.07 25.56 17.85
N ARG A 97 -7.45 25.99 16.64
CA ARG A 97 -7.88 27.38 16.38
C ARG A 97 -9.15 27.75 17.14
N ASN A 98 -10.15 26.86 17.17
CA ASN A 98 -11.40 27.12 17.87
C ASN A 98 -11.24 27.15 19.41
N ARG A 99 -10.20 26.52 19.95
CA ARG A 99 -9.86 26.59 21.39
C ARG A 99 -9.17 27.88 21.78
N THR A 100 -8.40 28.52 20.89
CA THR A 100 -7.72 29.80 21.16
C THR A 100 -8.59 31.03 20.93
N THR A 101 -9.74 30.89 20.26
CA THR A 101 -10.68 31.99 19.98
C THR A 101 -11.90 32.02 20.91
N LYS A 102 -12.00 31.12 21.90
CA LYS A 102 -13.09 31.14 22.87
C LYS A 102 -12.70 32.05 24.06
N PRO A 103 -13.47 33.11 24.36
CA PRO A 103 -13.16 34.06 25.45
C PRO A 103 -13.21 33.40 26.83
#